data_AF-A0A177W8Q8-F1
#
_entry.id   AF-A0A177W8Q8-F1
#
_cell.length_a   1.000
_cell.length_b   1.000
_cell.length_c   1.000
_cell.angle_alpha   90.00
_cell.angle_beta   90.00
_cell.angle_gamma   90.00
#
_symmetry.space_group_name_H-M   'P 1'
#
loop_
_entity.id
_entity.type
_entity.pdbx_description
1 polymer ?
#
loop_
_entity_poly.entity_id
_entity_poly.type
_entity_poly.pdbx_seq_one_letter_code
_entity_poly.pdbx_strand_id
1 'polypeptide(L)'
;MLDQMDAMPRHETMHFTSLNNHSPHQLLVPTHQCDALKIQRFGPNAYSDNPKGRHPDGPKWMCPEYLVTPDDSPCIIFSIGSHGEFQFEESIHKFVGDKCKIYTFDCTGTWSNPTTEFHPWCISDENKVVDGKIFKTLSNMMKDVGVSTIHLFKIDVEGYEFQTLRTLEKEPSDALPKQILVEVHFGAPFSYSDLDTRVDSWLKPATTFYRAIDKLGYSIALRERNPTSECCAEYILIKEP
;
A
#
# COMPACT_ATOMS: atom_id res chain seq x y z
N MET A 1 9.13 -8.15 -22.04
CA MET A 1 8.28 -6.94 -22.10
C MET A 1 8.83 -5.85 -21.20
N LEU A 2 8.90 -6.02 -19.87
CA LEU A 2 9.41 -4.98 -18.95
C LEU A 2 10.84 -4.53 -19.28
N ASP A 3 11.76 -5.45 -19.60
CA ASP A 3 13.13 -5.08 -19.99
C ASP A 3 13.19 -4.26 -21.29
N GLN A 4 12.27 -4.53 -22.22
CA GLN A 4 12.17 -3.75 -23.46
C GLN A 4 11.62 -2.36 -23.17
N MET A 5 10.66 -2.24 -22.26
CA MET A 5 10.09 -0.96 -21.82
C MET A 5 11.12 -0.11 -21.07
N ASP A 6 11.93 -0.72 -20.20
CA ASP A 6 13.01 -0.03 -19.48
C ASP A 6 14.14 0.44 -20.41
N ALA A 7 14.39 -0.32 -21.48
CA ALA A 7 15.38 0.02 -22.50
C ALA A 7 14.89 1.04 -23.55
N MET A 8 13.61 1.43 -23.53
CA MET A 8 13.06 2.37 -24.52
C MET A 8 13.75 3.74 -24.44
N PRO A 9 14.25 4.27 -25.57
CA PRO A 9 14.82 5.61 -25.64
C PRO A 9 13.81 6.69 -25.23
N ARG A 10 14.31 7.78 -24.65
CA ARG A 10 13.49 8.89 -24.14
C ARG A 10 12.42 9.39 -25.14
N HIS A 11 12.79 9.53 -26.41
CA HIS A 11 11.89 10.03 -27.45
C HIS A 11 10.70 9.10 -27.73
N GLU A 12 10.86 7.79 -27.48
CA GLU A 12 9.78 6.80 -27.59
C GLU A 12 8.90 6.83 -26.34
N THR A 13 9.49 7.09 -25.16
CA THR A 13 8.74 7.15 -23.90
C THR A 13 7.98 8.46 -23.69
N MET A 14 8.20 9.47 -24.55
CA MET A 14 7.56 10.79 -24.44
C MET A 14 6.04 10.74 -24.66
N HIS A 15 5.51 9.67 -25.27
CA HIS A 15 4.07 9.46 -25.39
C HIS A 15 3.44 8.93 -24.09
N PHE A 16 4.26 8.43 -23.15
CA PHE A 16 3.87 8.04 -21.80
C PHE A 16 4.04 9.19 -20.79
N THR A 17 3.99 10.44 -21.24
CA THR A 17 4.17 11.62 -20.36
C THR A 17 2.90 12.44 -20.21
N SER A 18 1.84 12.16 -20.98
CA SER A 18 0.54 12.81 -20.80
C SER A 18 -0.42 11.90 -20.03
N LEU A 19 -0.70 12.30 -18.79
CA LEU A 19 -1.65 11.66 -17.89
C LEU A 19 -3.11 11.66 -18.42
N ASN A 20 -3.37 12.41 -19.49
CA ASN A 20 -4.71 12.69 -19.98
C ASN A 20 -5.37 11.50 -20.71
N ASN A 21 -4.60 10.62 -21.38
CA ASN A 21 -5.20 9.55 -22.22
C ASN A 21 -4.67 8.13 -21.95
N HIS A 22 -3.43 7.97 -21.46
CA HIS A 22 -2.83 6.66 -21.16
C HIS A 22 -2.14 6.70 -19.81
N SER A 23 -2.65 5.91 -18.88
CA SER A 23 -2.18 5.88 -17.50
C SER A 23 -1.26 4.67 -17.27
N PRO A 24 -0.15 4.80 -16.52
CA PRO A 24 0.75 3.68 -16.16
C PRO A 24 -0.02 2.48 -15.65
N HIS A 25 -1.06 2.78 -14.90
CA HIS A 25 -1.97 1.85 -14.30
C HIS A 25 -2.57 0.87 -15.31
N GLN A 26 -2.87 1.31 -16.55
CA GLN A 26 -3.49 0.50 -17.60
C GLN A 26 -2.66 -0.72 -18.04
N LEU A 27 -1.35 -0.66 -17.90
CA LEU A 27 -0.45 -1.79 -18.20
C LEU A 27 -0.49 -2.88 -17.14
N LEU A 28 -0.88 -2.50 -15.92
CA LEU A 28 -0.92 -3.39 -14.77
C LEU A 28 -2.29 -4.05 -14.75
N VAL A 29 -2.37 -5.20 -15.41
CA VAL A 29 -3.58 -6.02 -15.48
C VAL A 29 -3.64 -6.95 -14.28
N PRO A 30 -4.84 -7.16 -13.68
CA PRO A 30 -4.99 -8.16 -12.63
C PRO A 30 -4.56 -9.55 -13.12
N THR A 31 -3.71 -10.20 -12.34
CA THR A 31 -3.23 -11.57 -12.54
C THR A 31 -3.80 -12.55 -11.51
N HIS A 32 -4.47 -12.04 -10.49
CA HIS A 32 -5.20 -12.79 -9.46
C HIS A 32 -6.69 -12.45 -9.52
N GLN A 33 -7.55 -13.38 -9.14
CA GLN A 33 -8.99 -13.15 -9.04
C GLN A 33 -9.47 -13.43 -7.62
N CYS A 34 -9.90 -12.38 -6.93
CA CYS A 34 -10.65 -12.56 -5.70
C CYS A 34 -12.09 -12.99 -6.00
N ASP A 35 -12.79 -13.49 -4.99
CA ASP A 35 -14.22 -13.78 -5.12
C ASP A 35 -14.99 -12.45 -5.34
N ALA A 36 -15.36 -12.21 -6.60
CA ALA A 36 -16.00 -10.96 -7.04
C ALA A 36 -17.35 -10.70 -6.33
N LEU A 37 -17.98 -11.73 -5.76
CA LEU A 37 -19.22 -11.58 -4.99
C LEU A 37 -18.96 -11.21 -3.53
N LYS A 38 -17.72 -11.30 -3.06
CA LYS A 38 -17.34 -11.06 -1.67
C LYS A 38 -16.43 -9.87 -1.46
N ILE A 39 -15.78 -9.35 -2.51
CA ILE A 39 -14.89 -8.20 -2.41
C ILE A 39 -15.56 -7.05 -1.63
N GLN A 40 -14.83 -6.48 -0.68
CA GLN A 40 -15.33 -5.41 0.19
C GLN A 40 -14.53 -4.14 -0.03
N ARG A 41 -15.12 -3.00 0.35
CA ARG A 41 -14.50 -1.68 0.24
C ARG A 41 -14.57 -0.95 1.57
N PHE A 42 -13.44 -0.45 2.05
CA PHE A 42 -13.26 0.10 3.39
C PHE A 42 -12.63 1.49 3.34
N GLY A 43 -13.13 2.43 4.13
CA GLY A 43 -12.66 3.81 4.18
C GLY A 43 -13.82 4.80 4.13
N PRO A 44 -13.52 6.10 3.98
CA PRO A 44 -14.56 7.12 3.95
C PRO A 44 -15.47 6.91 2.74
N ASN A 45 -16.79 6.97 2.96
CA ASN A 45 -17.71 7.00 1.84
C ASN A 45 -17.58 8.35 1.13
N ALA A 46 -17.06 8.32 -0.09
CA ALA A 46 -16.85 9.51 -0.92
C ALA A 46 -18.10 10.39 -1.09
N TYR A 47 -19.31 9.84 -0.89
CA TYR A 47 -20.58 10.58 -0.99
C TYR A 47 -21.12 11.14 0.34
N SER A 48 -20.91 10.48 1.48
CA SER A 48 -21.52 10.89 2.76
C SER A 48 -20.53 11.48 3.76
N ASP A 49 -19.24 11.17 3.64
CA ASP A 49 -18.26 11.38 4.71
C ASP A 49 -17.25 12.49 4.35
N ASN A 50 -17.65 13.47 3.54
CA ASN A 50 -16.82 14.63 3.17
C ASN A 50 -17.21 15.92 3.93
N PRO A 51 -16.95 16.05 5.24
CA PRO A 51 -17.21 17.27 5.98
C PRO A 51 -16.14 18.36 5.81
N LYS A 52 -15.01 18.08 5.14
CA LYS A 52 -13.85 18.99 5.08
C LYS A 52 -13.49 19.52 3.68
N GLY A 53 -14.14 19.07 2.61
CA GLY A 53 -13.84 19.53 1.25
C GLY A 53 -12.42 19.19 0.78
N ARG A 54 -11.71 18.32 1.50
CA ARG A 54 -10.46 17.70 1.03
C ARG A 54 -10.83 16.49 0.19
N HIS A 55 -10.05 16.20 -0.84
CA HIS A 55 -10.17 14.94 -1.56
C HIS A 55 -9.95 13.82 -0.55
N PRO A 56 -10.96 13.01 -0.19
CA PRO A 56 -10.70 11.85 0.64
C PRO A 56 -9.82 10.89 -0.16
N ASP A 57 -8.82 10.25 0.47
CA ASP A 57 -7.91 9.23 -0.11
C ASP A 57 -8.63 7.95 -0.59
N GLY A 58 -9.95 8.03 -0.75
CA GLY A 58 -10.78 6.96 -1.27
C GLY A 58 -10.94 5.80 -0.29
N PRO A 59 -12.04 5.06 -0.39
CA PRO A 59 -12.13 3.77 0.27
C PRO A 59 -11.35 2.72 -0.54
N LYS A 60 -10.58 1.88 0.16
CA LYS A 60 -9.72 0.82 -0.37
C LYS A 60 -10.48 -0.50 -0.53
N TRP A 61 -10.35 -1.14 -1.69
CA TRP A 61 -10.89 -2.49 -1.92
C TRP A 61 -10.05 -3.57 -1.24
N MET A 62 -10.66 -4.70 -0.86
CA MET A 62 -9.99 -5.82 -0.18
C MET A 62 -10.71 -7.15 -0.44
N CYS A 63 -9.93 -8.23 -0.50
CA CYS A 63 -10.38 -9.62 -0.63
C CYS A 63 -10.51 -10.26 0.77
N PRO A 64 -11.73 -10.46 1.32
CA PRO A 64 -11.92 -10.86 2.71
C PRO A 64 -11.45 -12.28 3.06
N GLU A 65 -11.35 -13.17 2.07
CA GLU A 65 -10.92 -14.55 2.23
C GLU A 65 -9.53 -14.68 2.86
N TYR A 66 -8.67 -13.66 2.72
CA TYR A 66 -7.33 -13.62 3.30
C TYR A 66 -7.29 -13.20 4.78
N LEU A 67 -8.42 -12.79 5.36
CA LEU A 67 -8.54 -12.47 6.79
C LEU A 67 -8.93 -13.68 7.64
N VAL A 68 -9.28 -14.81 7.03
CA VAL A 68 -9.68 -16.02 7.74
C VAL A 68 -8.45 -16.75 8.26
N THR A 69 -8.44 -17.06 9.56
CA THR A 69 -7.40 -17.84 10.23
C THR A 69 -7.88 -19.29 10.44
N PRO A 70 -7.04 -20.32 10.18
CA PRO A 70 -7.45 -21.72 10.35
C PRO A 70 -7.71 -22.17 11.80
N ASP A 71 -7.10 -21.47 12.76
CA ASP A 71 -7.08 -21.81 14.19
C ASP A 71 -7.93 -20.87 15.04
N ASP A 72 -8.82 -20.10 14.41
CA ASP A 72 -9.64 -19.04 15.03
C ASP A 72 -8.83 -17.96 15.77
N SER A 73 -7.51 -17.87 15.53
CA SER A 73 -6.69 -16.79 16.07
C SER A 73 -7.09 -15.45 15.45
N PRO A 74 -6.96 -14.32 16.16
CA PRO A 74 -7.28 -13.03 15.57
C PRO A 74 -6.41 -12.75 14.35
N CYS A 75 -7.04 -12.33 13.24
CA CYS A 75 -6.30 -11.87 12.08
C CYS A 75 -5.53 -10.58 12.42
N ILE A 76 -4.45 -10.30 11.70
CA ILE A 76 -3.57 -9.15 11.98
C ILE A 76 -3.61 -8.19 10.80
N ILE A 77 -4.02 -6.95 11.07
CA ILE A 77 -4.09 -5.87 10.09
C ILE A 77 -3.06 -4.82 10.48
N PHE A 78 -2.11 -4.56 9.59
CA PHE A 78 -1.20 -3.43 9.70
C PHE A 78 -1.67 -2.32 8.77
N SER A 79 -1.57 -1.08 9.23
CA SER A 79 -1.87 0.11 8.44
C SER A 79 -0.79 1.17 8.66
N ILE A 80 -0.12 1.63 7.60
CA ILE A 80 0.89 2.70 7.70
C ILE A 80 0.41 3.97 7.00
N GLY A 81 0.83 5.11 7.55
CA GLY A 81 0.56 6.46 7.03
C GLY A 81 -0.91 6.87 7.15
N SER A 82 -1.43 6.81 8.37
CA SER A 82 -2.81 7.25 8.64
C SER A 82 -2.96 8.77 8.64
N HIS A 83 -1.90 9.52 8.95
CA HIS A 83 -1.93 10.97 9.17
C HIS A 83 -3.02 11.42 10.16
N GLY A 84 -3.38 10.56 11.11
CA GLY A 84 -4.48 10.79 12.06
C GLY A 84 -5.88 10.61 11.47
N GLU A 85 -5.99 10.11 10.24
CA GLU A 85 -7.22 9.75 9.54
C GLU A 85 -7.44 8.24 9.66
N PHE A 86 -8.46 7.83 10.43
CA PHE A 86 -8.71 6.44 10.83
C PHE A 86 -9.95 5.82 10.16
N GLN A 87 -10.51 6.46 9.13
CA GLN A 87 -11.75 6.02 8.50
C GLN A 87 -11.63 4.61 7.91
N PHE A 88 -10.46 4.23 7.40
CA PHE A 88 -10.20 2.87 6.95
C PHE A 88 -10.28 1.89 8.13
N GLU A 89 -9.50 2.11 9.18
CA GLU A 89 -9.41 1.27 10.38
C GLU A 89 -10.78 1.11 11.06
N GLU A 90 -11.53 2.19 11.18
CA GLU A 90 -12.88 2.16 11.75
C GLU A 90 -13.86 1.35 10.89
N SER A 91 -13.79 1.50 9.57
CA SER A 91 -14.70 0.79 8.66
C SER A 91 -14.39 -0.70 8.57
N ILE A 92 -13.11 -1.10 8.54
CA ILE A 92 -12.73 -2.51 8.55
C ILE A 92 -13.01 -3.13 9.91
N HIS A 93 -12.79 -2.42 11.02
CA HIS A 93 -13.18 -2.88 12.35
C HIS A 93 -14.68 -3.18 12.44
N LYS A 94 -15.55 -2.33 11.85
CA LYS A 94 -17.00 -2.60 11.83
C LYS A 94 -17.35 -3.90 11.11
N PHE A 95 -16.55 -4.32 10.13
CA PHE A 95 -16.75 -5.55 9.37
C PHE A 95 -16.18 -6.79 10.08
N VAL A 96 -14.96 -6.69 10.63
CA VAL A 96 -14.28 -7.85 11.25
C VAL A 96 -14.58 -8.01 12.74
N GLY A 97 -14.95 -6.94 13.45
CA GLY A 97 -15.09 -6.91 14.90
C GLY A 97 -13.82 -7.38 15.62
N ASP A 98 -13.99 -8.08 16.74
CA ASP A 98 -12.88 -8.60 17.55
C ASP A 98 -12.13 -9.78 16.91
N LYS A 99 -12.53 -10.21 15.70
CA LYS A 99 -11.85 -11.29 14.97
C LYS A 99 -10.49 -10.87 14.42
N CYS A 100 -10.18 -9.57 14.43
CA CYS A 100 -8.89 -9.07 13.99
C CYS A 100 -8.35 -8.01 14.94
N LYS A 101 -7.03 -7.93 15.03
CA LYS A 101 -6.31 -6.83 15.68
C LYS A 101 -5.76 -5.88 14.62
N ILE A 102 -5.94 -4.59 14.85
CA ILE A 102 -5.50 -3.54 13.93
C ILE A 102 -4.38 -2.75 14.60
N TYR A 103 -3.24 -2.67 13.93
CA TYR A 103 -2.10 -1.86 14.34
C TYR A 103 -1.85 -0.77 13.31
N THR A 104 -1.88 0.48 13.75
CA THR A 104 -1.62 1.64 12.89
C THR A 104 -0.28 2.26 13.24
N PHE A 105 0.53 2.53 12.22
CA PHE A 105 1.89 3.04 12.36
C PHE A 105 2.09 4.33 11.56
N ASP A 106 2.46 5.41 12.24
CA ASP A 106 2.76 6.69 11.57
C ASP A 106 3.69 7.55 12.43
N CYS A 107 4.90 7.86 11.93
CA CYS A 107 5.87 8.68 12.67
C CYS A 107 5.73 10.19 12.48
N THR A 108 4.70 10.68 11.79
CA THR A 108 4.48 12.11 11.53
C THR A 108 3.68 12.81 12.64
N GLY A 109 3.18 12.05 13.62
CA GLY A 109 2.47 12.58 14.77
C GLY A 109 2.19 11.53 15.84
N THR A 110 1.31 11.87 16.77
CA THR A 110 0.84 10.96 17.81
C THR A 110 -0.66 11.11 17.92
N TRP A 111 -1.36 10.02 17.65
CA TRP A 111 -2.81 9.99 17.62
C TRP A 111 -3.33 8.80 18.43
N SER A 112 -4.63 8.78 18.66
CA SER A 112 -5.31 7.70 19.34
C SER A 112 -6.65 7.43 18.66
N ASN A 113 -6.98 6.17 18.46
CA ASN A 113 -8.29 5.74 18.00
C ASN A 113 -8.66 4.43 18.73
N PRO A 114 -9.90 4.28 19.23
CA PRO A 114 -10.30 3.07 19.97
C PRO A 114 -10.30 1.78 19.13
N THR A 115 -10.28 1.86 17.80
CA THR A 115 -10.36 0.69 16.91
C THR A 115 -8.99 0.09 16.58
N THR A 116 -7.90 0.75 16.95
CA THR A 116 -6.54 0.33 16.61
C THR A 116 -5.53 0.65 17.72
N GLU A 117 -4.51 -0.18 17.84
CA GLU A 117 -3.31 0.16 18.60
C GLU A 117 -2.39 1.04 17.74
N PHE A 118 -2.23 2.30 18.15
CA PHE A 118 -1.42 3.26 17.41
C PHE A 118 0.04 3.28 17.90
N HIS A 119 0.97 3.28 16.95
CA HIS A 119 2.40 3.38 17.20
C HIS A 119 3.05 4.50 16.36
N PRO A 120 3.81 5.43 16.96
CA PRO A 120 4.45 6.53 16.24
C PRO A 120 5.73 6.10 15.50
N TRP A 121 5.64 5.06 14.67
CA TRP A 121 6.78 4.44 13.97
C TRP A 121 6.62 4.56 12.46
N CYS A 122 7.74 4.71 11.77
CA CYS A 122 7.80 4.60 10.32
C CYS A 122 8.48 3.29 9.92
N ILE A 123 8.01 2.69 8.83
CA ILE A 123 8.68 1.53 8.25
C ILE A 123 9.97 1.97 7.55
N SER A 124 11.04 1.18 7.70
CA SER A 124 12.33 1.38 7.02
C SER A 124 13.07 0.06 6.93
N ASP A 125 14.06 0.01 6.05
CA ASP A 125 14.99 -1.11 5.90
C ASP A 125 15.91 -1.38 7.09
N GLU A 126 15.97 -0.47 8.06
CA GLU A 126 16.76 -0.62 9.27
C GLU A 126 16.07 0.04 10.46
N ASN A 127 16.41 -0.42 11.66
CA ASN A 127 15.96 0.23 12.88
C ASN A 127 16.86 1.43 13.16
N LYS A 128 16.29 2.63 13.20
CA LYS A 128 17.02 3.85 13.49
C LYS A 128 16.13 4.90 14.12
N VAL A 129 16.78 5.88 14.75
CA VAL A 129 16.12 7.11 15.20
C VAL A 129 16.74 8.27 14.44
N VAL A 130 15.92 9.01 13.68
CA VAL A 130 16.35 10.19 12.91
C VAL A 130 15.44 11.33 13.28
N ASP A 131 16.02 12.45 13.73
CA ASP A 131 15.27 13.65 14.15
C ASP A 131 14.13 13.35 15.14
N GLY A 132 14.37 12.42 16.07
CA GLY A 132 13.39 11.98 17.07
C GLY A 132 12.31 11.03 16.56
N LYS A 133 12.27 10.72 15.26
CA LYS A 133 11.35 9.74 14.67
C LYS A 133 11.94 8.34 14.74
N ILE A 134 11.11 7.36 15.07
CA ILE A 134 11.50 5.96 15.19
C ILE A 134 11.18 5.26 13.86
N PHE A 135 12.21 4.68 13.25
CA PHE A 135 12.11 3.86 12.05
C PHE A 135 12.38 2.41 12.43
N LYS A 136 11.58 1.48 11.89
CA LYS A 136 11.66 0.05 12.18
C LYS A 136 11.50 -0.79 10.92
N THR A 137 12.16 -1.93 10.90
CA THR A 137 11.89 -2.98 9.90
C THR A 137 10.55 -3.64 10.19
N LEU A 138 9.91 -4.26 9.18
CA LEU A 138 8.62 -4.93 9.36
C LEU A 138 8.72 -6.02 10.43
N SER A 139 9.77 -6.85 10.36
CA SER A 139 10.03 -7.88 11.37
C SER A 139 10.15 -7.32 12.80
N ASN A 140 10.75 -6.13 12.98
CA ASN A 140 10.83 -5.53 14.33
C ASN A 140 9.50 -4.94 14.77
N MET A 141 8.72 -4.35 13.86
CA MET A 141 7.35 -3.92 14.18
C MET A 141 6.51 -5.12 14.63
N MET A 142 6.55 -6.23 13.90
CA MET A 142 5.86 -7.48 14.23
C MET A 142 6.29 -8.02 15.60
N LYS A 143 7.60 -8.09 15.84
CA LYS A 143 8.17 -8.53 17.12
C LYS A 143 7.70 -7.66 18.29
N ASP A 144 7.73 -6.34 18.13
CA ASP A 144 7.41 -5.40 19.20
C ASP A 144 5.93 -5.42 19.58
N VAL A 145 5.03 -5.68 18.62
CA VAL A 145 3.59 -5.86 18.90
C VAL A 145 3.21 -7.32 19.18
N GLY A 146 4.17 -8.24 19.16
CA GLY A 146 4.00 -9.64 19.53
C GLY A 146 3.22 -10.49 18.52
N VAL A 147 3.38 -10.24 17.22
CA VAL A 147 2.71 -10.99 16.14
C VAL A 147 3.74 -11.66 15.22
N SER A 148 3.35 -12.76 14.57
CA SER A 148 4.20 -13.51 13.65
C SER A 148 3.71 -13.52 12.21
N THR A 149 2.50 -13.02 11.95
CA THR A 149 1.86 -13.07 10.63
C THR A 149 1.07 -11.81 10.40
N ILE A 150 1.13 -11.24 9.20
CA ILE A 150 0.28 -10.13 8.77
C ILE A 150 -0.70 -10.64 7.71
N HIS A 151 -2.00 -10.45 7.97
CA HIS A 151 -3.06 -10.88 7.05
C HIS A 151 -3.36 -9.80 6.02
N LEU A 152 -3.34 -8.54 6.46
CA LEU A 152 -3.57 -7.38 5.64
C LEU A 152 -2.58 -6.28 5.98
N PHE A 153 -1.96 -5.68 4.96
CA PHE A 153 -1.12 -4.51 5.13
C PHE A 153 -1.60 -3.36 4.23
N LYS A 154 -2.18 -2.31 4.81
CA LYS A 154 -2.44 -1.05 4.12
C LYS A 154 -1.14 -0.23 4.07
N ILE A 155 -0.75 0.18 2.88
CA ILE A 155 0.38 1.08 2.58
C ILE A 155 -0.18 2.32 1.90
N ASP A 156 -0.12 3.44 2.62
CA ASP A 156 -0.66 4.70 2.17
C ASP A 156 0.19 5.81 2.78
N VAL A 157 1.31 6.13 2.14
CA VAL A 157 2.41 6.87 2.77
C VAL A 157 2.85 8.06 1.95
N GLU A 158 1.95 8.63 1.14
CA GLU A 158 2.15 9.89 0.41
C GLU A 158 3.49 9.96 -0.34
N GLY A 159 3.76 8.92 -1.12
CA GLY A 159 4.90 8.86 -2.02
C GLY A 159 6.06 7.98 -1.54
N TYR A 160 6.04 7.48 -0.31
CA TYR A 160 7.08 6.56 0.18
C TYR A 160 6.82 5.08 -0.16
N GLU A 161 5.85 4.76 -1.02
CA GLU A 161 5.42 3.37 -1.25
C GLU A 161 6.52 2.51 -1.87
N PHE A 162 7.28 3.07 -2.80
CA PHE A 162 8.41 2.37 -3.41
C PHE A 162 9.50 2.03 -2.38
N GLN A 163 9.75 2.91 -1.41
CA GLN A 163 10.69 2.63 -0.32
C GLN A 163 10.14 1.54 0.60
N THR A 164 8.84 1.56 0.88
CA THR A 164 8.18 0.49 1.65
C THR A 164 8.31 -0.86 0.94
N LEU A 165 8.03 -0.94 -0.36
CA LEU A 165 8.20 -2.19 -1.13
C LEU A 165 9.65 -2.69 -1.13
N ARG A 166 10.63 -1.78 -1.29
CA ARG A 166 12.06 -2.14 -1.17
C ARG A 166 12.42 -2.63 0.23
N THR A 167 11.77 -2.10 1.27
CA THR A 167 11.93 -2.60 2.64
C THR A 167 11.42 -4.03 2.74
N LEU A 168 10.23 -4.31 2.21
CA LEU A 168 9.68 -5.67 2.17
C LEU A 168 10.61 -6.65 1.46
N GLU A 169 11.34 -6.24 0.43
CA GLU A 169 12.28 -7.14 -0.29
C GLU A 169 13.45 -7.62 0.58
N LYS A 170 13.70 -6.95 1.71
CA LYS A 170 14.73 -7.31 2.69
C LYS A 170 14.18 -8.13 3.85
N GLU A 171 12.87 -8.26 3.96
CA GLU A 171 12.20 -9.04 5.00
C GLU A 171 12.21 -10.52 4.65
N PRO A 172 12.21 -11.41 5.67
CA PRO A 172 12.07 -12.83 5.42
C PRO A 172 10.66 -13.12 4.87
N SER A 173 10.55 -14.13 4.00
CA SER A 173 9.30 -14.41 3.27
C SER A 173 8.11 -14.72 4.16
N ASP A 174 8.32 -15.19 5.39
CA ASP A 174 7.29 -15.49 6.38
C ASP A 174 6.76 -14.25 7.11
N ALA A 175 7.53 -13.15 7.12
CA ALA A 175 7.08 -11.85 7.61
C ALA A 175 6.19 -11.10 6.61
N LEU A 176 6.22 -11.49 5.33
CA LEU A 176 5.49 -10.80 4.28
C LEU A 176 3.96 -10.95 4.45
N PRO A 177 3.19 -9.86 4.28
CA PRO A 177 1.73 -9.92 4.41
C PRO A 177 1.05 -10.84 3.40
N LYS A 178 -0.03 -11.52 3.80
CA LYS A 178 -0.85 -12.32 2.86
C LYS A 178 -1.50 -11.45 1.76
N GLN A 179 -1.92 -10.24 2.14
CA GLN A 179 -2.53 -9.25 1.25
C GLN A 179 -1.98 -7.86 1.56
N ILE A 180 -1.71 -7.07 0.52
CA ILE A 180 -1.30 -5.67 0.62
C ILE A 180 -2.33 -4.81 -0.11
N LEU A 181 -2.79 -3.73 0.53
CA LEU A 181 -3.53 -2.66 -0.12
C LEU A 181 -2.58 -1.48 -0.24
N VAL A 182 -2.25 -1.04 -1.46
CA VAL A 182 -1.27 0.04 -1.65
C VAL A 182 -1.80 1.10 -2.59
N GLU A 183 -1.72 2.36 -2.19
CA GLU A 183 -1.94 3.51 -3.07
C GLU A 183 -0.60 4.01 -3.62
N VAL A 184 -0.35 3.78 -4.90
CA VAL A 184 0.94 4.10 -5.51
C VAL A 184 0.89 5.45 -6.19
N HIS A 185 1.74 6.37 -5.73
CA HIS A 185 1.91 7.70 -6.29
C HIS A 185 2.94 7.69 -7.44
N PHE A 186 2.52 7.42 -8.69
CA PHE A 186 3.42 7.29 -9.84
C PHE A 186 4.04 8.61 -10.36
N GLY A 187 3.64 9.76 -9.80
CA GLY A 187 4.07 11.09 -10.26
C GLY A 187 4.52 12.04 -9.16
N ALA A 188 4.62 11.59 -7.89
CA ALA A 188 5.04 12.45 -6.80
C ALA A 188 6.57 12.67 -6.82
N PRO A 189 7.08 13.92 -6.79
CA PRO A 189 8.51 14.22 -6.91
C PRO A 189 9.40 13.49 -5.89
N PHE A 190 8.88 13.23 -4.69
CA PHE A 190 9.62 12.60 -3.60
C PHE A 190 9.66 11.07 -3.68
N SER A 191 8.70 10.45 -4.36
CA SER A 191 8.66 8.99 -4.61
C SER A 191 9.87 8.46 -5.37
N TYR A 192 10.65 9.38 -5.96
CA TYR A 192 11.73 9.08 -6.89
C TYR A 192 13.06 9.70 -6.52
N SER A 193 13.18 10.27 -5.32
CA SER A 193 14.45 10.86 -4.87
C SER A 193 15.64 9.89 -4.93
N ASP A 194 15.39 8.57 -4.83
CA ASP A 194 16.37 7.49 -4.98
C ASP A 194 16.48 6.88 -6.39
N LEU A 195 15.53 7.15 -7.30
CA LEU A 195 15.68 6.75 -8.70
C LEU A 195 16.59 7.79 -9.34
N ASP A 196 17.81 7.40 -9.70
CA ASP A 196 18.89 8.22 -10.30
C ASP A 196 18.55 8.85 -11.68
N THR A 197 17.29 9.23 -11.89
CA THR A 197 16.77 9.68 -13.18
C THR A 197 15.71 10.74 -12.93
N ARG A 198 15.85 11.88 -13.63
CA ARG A 198 14.73 12.79 -13.86
C ARG A 198 13.53 11.95 -14.35
N VAL A 199 12.45 11.94 -13.58
CA VAL A 199 11.24 11.19 -13.91
C VAL A 199 10.49 11.97 -14.98
N ASP A 200 11.00 11.87 -16.20
CA ASP A 200 10.42 12.51 -17.37
C ASP A 200 9.20 11.72 -17.88
N SER A 201 8.99 10.47 -17.39
CA SER A 201 7.88 9.58 -17.74
C SER A 201 7.52 8.63 -16.60
N TRP A 202 6.28 8.13 -16.57
CA TRP A 202 5.80 7.17 -15.57
C TRP A 202 6.28 5.73 -15.80
N LEU A 203 6.92 5.45 -16.94
CA LEU A 203 7.24 4.09 -17.38
C LEU A 203 8.18 3.37 -16.41
N LYS A 204 9.30 4.01 -16.03
CA LYS A 204 10.28 3.44 -15.11
C LYS A 204 9.71 3.20 -13.70
N PRO A 205 8.94 4.14 -13.12
CA PRO A 205 8.19 3.86 -11.90
C PRO A 205 7.26 2.64 -12.02
N ALA A 206 6.49 2.53 -13.11
CA ALA A 206 5.56 1.41 -13.33
C ALA A 206 6.29 0.06 -13.43
N THR A 207 7.37 -0.02 -14.21
CA THR A 207 8.18 -1.24 -14.33
C THR A 207 8.87 -1.60 -13.02
N THR A 208 9.39 -0.61 -12.28
CA THR A 208 9.98 -0.81 -10.95
C THR A 208 8.98 -1.38 -9.97
N PHE A 209 7.76 -0.83 -9.93
CA PHE A 209 6.68 -1.36 -9.09
C PHE A 209 6.37 -2.82 -9.46
N TYR A 210 6.22 -3.12 -10.76
CA TYR A 210 5.91 -4.48 -11.21
C TYR A 210 7.02 -5.49 -10.87
N ARG A 211 8.28 -5.10 -11.01
CA ARG A 211 9.42 -5.93 -10.61
C ARG A 211 9.46 -6.17 -9.10
N ALA A 212 9.15 -5.14 -8.30
CA ALA A 212 9.14 -5.28 -6.85
C ALA A 212 8.06 -6.26 -6.40
N ILE A 213 6.82 -6.14 -6.89
CA ILE A 213 5.74 -7.06 -6.53
C ILE A 213 6.01 -8.49 -7.01
N ASP A 214 6.57 -8.66 -8.22
CA ASP A 214 6.95 -9.98 -8.76
C ASP A 214 8.06 -10.64 -7.92
N LYS A 215 9.11 -9.87 -7.58
CA LYS A 215 10.19 -10.33 -6.72
C LYS A 215 9.72 -10.71 -5.31
N LEU A 216 8.75 -9.98 -4.78
CA LEU A 216 8.10 -10.26 -3.51
C LEU A 216 7.11 -11.44 -3.60
N GLY A 217 6.82 -11.95 -4.80
CA GLY A 217 5.91 -13.05 -5.05
C GLY A 217 4.44 -12.68 -4.85
N TYR A 218 4.04 -11.48 -5.28
CA TYR A 218 2.67 -11.00 -5.27
C TYR A 218 2.09 -10.88 -6.68
N SER A 219 0.80 -11.18 -6.78
CA SER A 219 -0.03 -10.89 -7.95
C SER A 219 -0.98 -9.73 -7.71
N ILE A 220 -1.43 -9.08 -8.78
CA ILE A 220 -2.41 -8.00 -8.70
C ILE A 220 -3.82 -8.61 -8.76
N ALA A 221 -4.66 -8.37 -7.77
CA ALA A 221 -6.06 -8.81 -7.78
C ALA A 221 -7.03 -7.73 -8.29
N LEU A 222 -6.77 -6.48 -7.94
CA LEU A 222 -7.58 -5.34 -8.37
C LEU A 222 -6.71 -4.10 -8.50
N ARG A 223 -7.14 -3.22 -9.39
CA ARG A 223 -6.60 -1.89 -9.57
C ARG A 223 -7.74 -0.88 -9.68
N GLU A 224 -7.74 0.15 -8.85
CA GLU A 224 -8.67 1.27 -8.95
C GLU A 224 -7.89 2.56 -9.21
N ARG A 225 -8.20 3.25 -10.32
CA ARG A 225 -7.64 4.58 -10.57
C ARG A 225 -8.49 5.59 -9.81
N ASN A 226 -7.85 6.50 -9.08
CA ASN A 226 -8.56 7.63 -8.50
C ASN A 226 -9.07 8.55 -9.64
N PRO A 227 -10.39 8.71 -9.82
CA PRO A 227 -10.92 9.52 -10.92
C PRO A 227 -10.66 11.02 -10.74
N THR A 228 -10.27 11.45 -9.54
CA THR A 228 -10.02 12.85 -9.19
C THR A 228 -8.55 13.21 -9.06
N SER A 229 -7.65 12.21 -9.11
CA SER A 229 -6.21 12.39 -9.08
C SER A 229 -5.56 11.63 -10.23
N GLU A 230 -4.76 12.32 -11.03
CA GLU A 230 -4.05 11.71 -12.15
C GLU A 230 -2.76 10.98 -11.73
N CYS A 231 -2.31 11.14 -10.47
CA CYS A 231 -1.00 10.67 -10.04
C CYS A 231 -1.02 9.35 -9.23
N CYS A 232 -2.19 8.91 -8.72
CA CYS A 232 -2.29 7.75 -7.84
C CYS A 232 -3.27 6.68 -8.34
N ALA A 233 -2.97 5.42 -8.00
CA ALA A 233 -3.94 4.34 -8.06
C ALA A 233 -3.76 3.37 -6.90
N GLU A 234 -4.87 2.77 -6.53
CA GLU A 234 -4.95 1.75 -5.51
C GLU A 234 -4.80 0.35 -6.13
N TYR A 235 -4.10 -0.51 -5.42
CA TYR A 235 -3.88 -1.91 -5.80
C TYR A 235 -4.19 -2.84 -4.64
N ILE A 236 -4.82 -3.97 -4.97
CA ILE A 236 -4.81 -5.16 -4.12
C ILE A 236 -3.71 -6.08 -4.64
N LEU A 237 -2.74 -6.38 -3.78
CA LEU A 237 -1.69 -7.36 -4.04
C LEU A 237 -1.92 -8.58 -3.16
N ILE A 238 -1.84 -9.76 -3.76
CA ILE A 238 -2.04 -11.04 -3.08
C ILE A 238 -0.75 -11.84 -3.15
N LYS A 239 -0.29 -12.31 -2.00
CA LYS A 239 0.90 -13.17 -1.93
C LYS A 239 0.56 -14.53 -2.53
N GLU A 240 1.28 -14.92 -3.57
CA GLU A 240 1.13 -16.26 -4.14
C GLU A 240 1.65 -17.31 -3.14
N PRO A 241 0.99 -18.49 -3.04
CA PRO A 241 1.36 -19.57 -2.13
C PRO A 241 2.79 -20.10 -2.31
#